data_AF-A0AAD9UVD2-F1
#
_entry.id   AF-A0AAD9UVD2-F1
#
_cell.length_a   1.000
_cell.length_b   1.000
_cell.length_c   1.000
_cell.angle_alpha   90.00
_cell.angle_beta   90.00
_cell.angle_gamma   90.00
#
_symmetry.space_group_name_H-M   'P 1'
#
loop_
_entity.id
_entity.type
_entity.pdbx_description
1 polymer ?
#
loop_
_entity_poly.entity_id
_entity_poly.type
_entity_poly.pdbx_seq_one_letter_code
_entity_poly.pdbx_strand_id
1 'polypeptide(L)'
;MREKASEDKITDLKKQHETPENCSTLSETKVNQGVWNKLDESARSTDLKFQKVQKSLVKGIIIIVTEVNKMMGNAGPQNAEDTVGSLMDGVLLLANANQELNYRRRELRRPQLNANYRHLCSPSNPVTSLLFGDDLPKAVKDISDTNRLSSKLTKDSSSTCLDKSSQPRPYWQGKRKYDGARSNSNKQPKNYQSPLHFRRKQEGKKKSD
;
A
#
# COMPACT_ATOMS: atom_id res chain seq x y z
N MET A 1 -18.19 -11.34 -20.51
CA MET A 1 -17.83 -11.82 -19.16
C MET A 1 -16.76 -12.89 -19.34
N ARG A 2 -15.47 -12.60 -19.08
CA ARG A 2 -14.41 -13.60 -19.26
C ARG A 2 -14.48 -14.61 -18.12
N GLU A 3 -14.66 -15.87 -18.46
CA GLU A 3 -14.51 -17.01 -17.56
C GLU A 3 -13.14 -16.93 -16.88
N LYS A 4 -13.09 -17.08 -15.56
CA LYS A 4 -11.81 -17.18 -14.85
C LYS A 4 -11.08 -18.39 -15.41
N ALA A 5 -9.88 -18.18 -15.99
CA ALA A 5 -9.02 -19.29 -16.33
C ALA A 5 -8.80 -20.17 -15.07
N SER A 6 -8.95 -21.48 -15.21
CA SER A 6 -8.74 -22.41 -14.10
C SER A 6 -7.31 -22.27 -13.58
N GLU A 7 -7.12 -22.31 -12.26
CA GLU A 7 -5.80 -22.16 -11.65
C GLU A 7 -4.81 -23.19 -12.20
N ASP A 8 -5.28 -24.39 -12.54
CA ASP A 8 -4.50 -25.48 -13.14
C ASP A 8 -3.89 -25.09 -14.51
N LYS A 9 -4.69 -24.47 -15.40
CA LYS A 9 -4.21 -23.98 -16.71
C LYS A 9 -3.14 -22.91 -16.55
N ILE A 10 -3.31 -22.04 -15.56
CA ILE A 10 -2.32 -20.98 -15.25
C ILE A 10 -1.04 -21.62 -14.71
N THR A 11 -1.13 -22.65 -13.87
CA THR A 11 0.06 -23.33 -13.34
C THR A 11 0.82 -24.11 -14.41
N ASP A 12 0.12 -24.75 -15.34
CA ASP A 12 0.76 -25.53 -16.40
C ASP A 12 1.49 -24.61 -17.40
N LEU A 13 0.88 -23.49 -17.81
CA LEU A 13 1.55 -22.46 -18.61
C LEU A 13 2.81 -21.91 -17.92
N LYS A 14 2.78 -21.74 -16.60
CA LYS A 14 3.96 -21.27 -15.85
C LYS A 14 5.11 -22.27 -15.83
N LYS A 15 4.82 -23.58 -15.85
CA LYS A 15 5.83 -24.64 -15.87
C LYS A 15 6.48 -24.80 -17.24
N GLN A 16 5.71 -24.61 -18.31
CA GLN A 16 6.18 -24.81 -19.68
C GLN A 16 7.19 -23.75 -20.15
N HIS A 17 7.14 -22.56 -19.56
CA HIS A 17 8.03 -21.46 -19.91
C HIS A 17 9.00 -21.18 -18.76
N GLU A 18 10.23 -21.69 -18.84
CA GLU A 18 11.28 -21.33 -17.89
C GLU A 18 11.66 -19.85 -18.05
N THR A 19 12.18 -19.22 -16.98
CA THR A 19 12.64 -17.83 -17.07
C THR A 19 14.00 -17.86 -17.75
N PRO A 20 14.17 -17.28 -18.95
CA PRO A 20 15.45 -17.29 -19.63
C PRO A 20 16.47 -16.48 -18.82
N GLU A 21 17.75 -16.86 -18.92
CA GLU A 21 18.83 -16.33 -18.07
C GLU A 21 19.02 -14.80 -18.25
N ASN A 22 18.72 -14.29 -19.45
CA ASN A 22 18.70 -12.86 -19.77
C ASN A 22 17.54 -12.06 -19.14
N CYS A 23 16.59 -12.73 -18.46
CA CYS A 23 15.42 -12.13 -17.82
C CYS A 23 15.43 -12.30 -16.29
N SER A 24 16.60 -12.49 -15.66
CA SER A 24 16.73 -12.65 -14.20
C SER A 24 16.15 -11.47 -13.39
N THR A 25 16.16 -10.26 -13.98
CA THR A 25 15.57 -9.04 -13.40
C THR A 25 14.03 -9.06 -13.39
N LEU A 26 13.41 -9.87 -14.25
CA LEU A 26 11.97 -10.14 -14.27
C LEU A 26 11.65 -11.25 -13.26
N SER A 27 11.93 -10.97 -12.00
CA SER A 27 11.56 -11.82 -10.86
C SER A 27 10.61 -11.10 -9.91
N GLU A 28 9.94 -11.86 -9.04
CA GLU A 28 9.00 -11.31 -8.07
C GLU A 28 9.72 -10.38 -7.10
N THR A 29 9.24 -9.14 -6.97
CA THR A 29 9.81 -8.18 -6.03
C THR A 29 9.36 -8.53 -4.61
N LYS A 30 10.31 -8.82 -3.73
CA LYS A 30 10.06 -9.16 -2.33
C LYS A 30 10.20 -7.95 -1.44
N VAL A 31 9.53 -7.99 -0.28
CA VAL A 31 9.75 -7.00 0.77
C VAL A 31 11.04 -7.34 1.51
N ASN A 32 11.86 -6.34 1.81
CA ASN A 32 13.09 -6.51 2.60
C ASN A 32 12.78 -7.16 3.95
N GLN A 33 13.60 -8.15 4.36
CA GLN A 33 13.35 -8.95 5.57
C GLN A 33 13.20 -8.10 6.84
N GLY A 34 14.00 -7.03 6.98
CA GLY A 34 13.92 -6.11 8.11
C GLY A 34 12.56 -5.40 8.23
N VAL A 35 11.95 -5.04 7.10
CA VAL A 35 10.59 -4.48 7.06
C VAL A 35 9.55 -5.58 7.24
N TRP A 36 9.72 -6.71 6.53
CA TRP A 36 8.80 -7.85 6.56
C TRP A 36 8.52 -8.35 7.99
N ASN A 37 9.58 -8.49 8.79
CA ASN A 37 9.49 -8.95 10.18
C ASN A 37 8.68 -8.01 11.09
N LYS A 38 8.49 -6.75 10.68
CA LYS A 38 7.74 -5.73 11.44
C LYS A 38 6.32 -5.50 10.94
N LEU A 39 5.97 -6.04 9.77
CA LEU A 39 4.60 -5.98 9.25
C LEU A 39 3.65 -6.84 10.09
N ASP A 40 2.42 -6.37 10.25
CA ASP A 40 1.32 -7.19 10.78
C ASP A 40 0.91 -8.30 9.79
N GLU A 41 0.14 -9.28 10.28
CA GLU A 41 -0.27 -10.44 9.48
C GLU A 41 -1.15 -10.05 8.28
N SER A 42 -2.02 -9.04 8.45
CA SER A 42 -2.91 -8.54 7.41
C SER A 42 -2.12 -7.93 6.24
N ALA A 43 -1.10 -7.13 6.54
CA ALA A 43 -0.20 -6.50 5.59
C ALA A 43 0.65 -7.55 4.87
N ARG A 44 1.16 -8.57 5.59
CA ARG A 44 1.87 -9.71 4.96
C ARG A 44 0.97 -10.48 4.01
N SER A 45 -0.23 -10.86 4.46
CA SER A 45 -1.21 -11.57 3.63
C SER A 45 -1.58 -10.78 2.37
N THR A 46 -1.80 -9.47 2.52
CA THR A 46 -2.10 -8.58 1.40
C THR A 46 -0.92 -8.50 0.42
N ASP A 47 0.31 -8.38 0.90
CA ASP A 47 1.49 -8.35 0.02
C ASP A 47 1.69 -9.67 -0.72
N LEU A 48 1.48 -10.83 -0.08
CA LEU A 48 1.55 -12.13 -0.74
C LEU A 48 0.53 -12.25 -1.90
N LYS A 49 -0.68 -11.69 -1.73
CA LYS A 49 -1.68 -11.63 -2.80
C LYS A 49 -1.19 -10.79 -3.97
N PHE A 50 -0.56 -9.64 -3.71
CA PHE A 50 0.06 -8.83 -4.76
C PHE A 50 1.26 -9.52 -5.43
N GLN A 51 2.10 -10.24 -4.68
CA GLN A 51 3.17 -11.07 -5.25
C GLN A 51 2.60 -12.15 -6.18
N LYS A 52 1.48 -12.80 -5.83
CA LYS A 52 0.80 -13.76 -6.72
C LYS A 52 0.34 -13.12 -8.04
N VAL A 53 -0.16 -11.88 -8.00
CA VAL A 53 -0.51 -11.10 -9.21
C VAL A 53 0.76 -10.78 -10.01
N GLN A 54 1.79 -10.27 -9.36
CA GLN A 54 3.07 -9.91 -9.96
C GLN A 54 3.68 -11.11 -10.69
N LYS A 55 3.71 -12.28 -10.04
CA LYS A 55 4.20 -13.54 -10.61
C LYS A 55 3.52 -13.90 -11.92
N SER A 56 2.20 -13.78 -11.98
CA SER A 56 1.44 -14.09 -13.20
C SER A 56 1.73 -13.08 -14.32
N LEU A 57 1.84 -11.79 -13.98
CA LEU A 57 2.12 -10.72 -14.93
C LEU A 57 3.53 -10.85 -15.52
N VAL A 58 4.55 -10.99 -14.67
CA VAL A 58 5.94 -11.22 -15.08
C VAL A 58 6.06 -12.45 -15.97
N LYS A 59 5.34 -13.53 -15.63
CA LYS A 59 5.40 -14.74 -16.44
C LYS A 59 4.72 -14.60 -17.80
N GLY A 60 3.62 -13.85 -17.87
CA GLY A 60 3.00 -13.47 -19.15
C GLY A 60 3.95 -12.65 -20.03
N ILE A 61 4.67 -11.68 -19.45
CA ILE A 61 5.69 -10.90 -20.18
C ILE A 61 6.77 -11.82 -20.76
N ILE A 62 7.32 -12.74 -19.95
CA ILE A 62 8.36 -13.68 -20.39
C ILE A 62 7.89 -14.52 -21.58
N ILE A 63 6.64 -15.01 -21.55
CA ILE A 63 6.07 -15.78 -22.66
C ILE A 63 6.05 -14.95 -23.94
N ILE A 64 5.54 -13.71 -23.87
CA ILE A 64 5.47 -12.82 -25.04
C ILE A 64 6.87 -12.55 -25.61
N VAL A 65 7.83 -12.17 -24.76
CA VAL A 65 9.22 -11.90 -25.19
C VAL A 65 9.85 -13.13 -25.83
N THR A 66 9.60 -14.32 -25.27
CA THR A 66 10.13 -15.59 -25.81
C THR A 66 9.58 -15.88 -27.20
N GLU A 67 8.27 -15.69 -27.42
CA GLU A 67 7.66 -15.91 -28.73
C GLU A 67 8.11 -14.85 -29.75
N VAL A 68 8.27 -13.58 -29.32
CA VAL A 68 8.83 -12.53 -30.17
C VAL A 68 10.26 -12.86 -30.63
N ASN A 69 11.12 -13.35 -29.73
CA ASN A 69 12.48 -13.77 -30.09
C ASN A 69 12.49 -14.92 -31.10
N LYS A 70 11.57 -15.89 -30.99
CA LYS A 70 11.44 -16.99 -31.97
C LYS A 70 11.00 -16.47 -33.34
N MET A 71 10.08 -15.51 -33.39
CA MET A 71 9.65 -14.89 -34.65
C MET A 71 10.79 -14.14 -35.33
N MET A 72 11.62 -13.42 -34.57
CA MET A 72 12.80 -12.75 -35.11
C MET A 72 13.87 -13.72 -35.65
N GLY A 73 14.01 -14.90 -35.04
CA GLY A 73 14.98 -15.91 -35.46
C GLY A 73 14.58 -16.71 -36.72
N ASN A 74 13.28 -16.75 -37.04
CA ASN A 74 12.73 -17.64 -38.07
C ASN A 74 12.13 -16.91 -39.30
N ALA A 75 11.98 -15.58 -39.30
CA ALA A 75 11.30 -14.85 -40.35
C ALA A 75 12.25 -14.19 -41.38
N GLY A 76 11.93 -14.35 -42.67
CA GLY A 76 12.51 -13.54 -43.76
C GLY A 76 11.99 -12.09 -43.75
N PRO A 77 12.62 -11.17 -44.50
CA PRO A 77 12.73 -9.75 -44.14
C PRO A 77 11.51 -8.84 -44.42
N GLN A 78 10.28 -9.33 -44.52
CA GLN A 78 9.15 -8.44 -44.85
C GLN A 78 7.88 -8.85 -44.07
N ASN A 79 7.30 -7.93 -43.30
CA ASN A 79 6.10 -8.01 -42.43
C ASN A 79 6.31 -8.39 -40.94
N ALA A 80 7.50 -8.82 -40.52
CA ALA A 80 7.76 -9.18 -39.12
C ALA A 80 8.07 -7.96 -38.22
N GLU A 81 8.64 -6.89 -38.78
CA GLU A 81 9.23 -5.79 -37.99
C GLU A 81 8.17 -4.95 -37.25
N ASP A 82 7.11 -4.53 -37.92
CA ASP A 82 6.02 -3.73 -37.30
C ASP A 82 5.23 -4.52 -36.24
N THR A 83 5.05 -5.83 -36.48
CA THR A 83 4.35 -6.73 -35.53
C THR A 83 5.21 -6.98 -34.30
N VAL A 84 6.51 -7.23 -34.48
CA VAL A 84 7.48 -7.38 -33.39
C VAL A 84 7.57 -6.09 -32.58
N GLY A 85 7.64 -4.93 -33.24
CA GLY A 85 7.63 -3.61 -32.59
C GLY A 85 6.40 -3.42 -31.70
N SER A 86 5.21 -3.66 -32.24
CA SER A 86 3.94 -3.55 -31.49
C SER A 86 3.88 -4.49 -30.28
N LEU A 87 4.41 -5.71 -30.40
CA LEU A 87 4.47 -6.66 -29.28
C LEU A 87 5.47 -6.21 -28.21
N MET A 88 6.61 -5.65 -28.60
CA MET A 88 7.60 -5.11 -27.66
C MET A 88 7.08 -3.87 -26.94
N ASP A 89 6.34 -2.99 -27.62
CA ASP A 89 5.63 -1.88 -26.97
C ASP A 89 4.63 -2.39 -25.93
N GLY A 90 3.90 -3.46 -26.26
CA GLY A 90 3.03 -4.15 -25.31
C GLY A 90 3.77 -4.69 -24.08
N VAL A 91 4.95 -5.31 -24.30
CA VAL A 91 5.84 -5.76 -23.22
C VAL A 91 6.29 -4.59 -22.35
N LEU A 92 6.68 -3.47 -22.94
CA LEU A 92 7.10 -2.27 -22.22
C LEU A 92 5.97 -1.73 -21.34
N LEU A 93 4.74 -1.66 -21.85
CA LEU A 93 3.56 -1.26 -21.07
C LEU A 93 3.28 -2.20 -19.90
N LEU A 94 3.40 -3.51 -20.11
CA LEU A 94 3.24 -4.51 -19.04
C LEU A 94 4.36 -4.42 -17.99
N ALA A 95 5.60 -4.17 -18.42
CA ALA A 95 6.73 -3.97 -17.52
C ALA A 95 6.54 -2.69 -16.68
N ASN A 96 6.07 -1.60 -17.29
CA ASN A 96 5.72 -0.38 -16.57
C ASN A 96 4.58 -0.63 -15.56
N ALA A 97 3.56 -1.40 -15.93
CA ALA A 97 2.49 -1.79 -15.01
C ALA A 97 3.00 -2.60 -13.82
N ASN A 98 4.00 -3.47 -14.03
CA ASN A 98 4.69 -4.20 -12.95
C ASN A 98 5.42 -3.25 -11.99
N GLN A 99 6.09 -2.23 -12.53
CA GLN A 99 6.80 -1.22 -11.74
C GLN A 99 5.82 -0.37 -10.92
N GLU A 100 4.73 0.09 -11.54
CA GLU A 100 3.66 0.83 -10.83
C GLU A 100 3.02 -0.02 -9.73
N LEU A 101 2.77 -1.32 -9.99
CA LEU A 101 2.30 -2.26 -8.96
C LEU A 101 3.26 -2.27 -7.75
N ASN A 102 4.56 -2.30 -7.99
CA ASN A 102 5.56 -2.27 -6.91
C ASN A 102 5.52 -0.96 -6.11
N TYR A 103 5.36 0.18 -6.77
CA TYR A 103 5.18 1.46 -6.07
C TYR A 103 3.89 1.48 -5.23
N ARG A 104 2.77 0.97 -5.76
CA ARG A 104 1.53 0.86 -4.99
C ARG A 104 1.67 -0.05 -3.78
N ARG A 105 2.32 -1.20 -3.93
CA ARG A 105 2.63 -2.10 -2.80
C ARG A 105 3.49 -1.40 -1.74
N ARG A 106 4.45 -0.57 -2.16
CA ARG A 106 5.31 0.24 -1.27
C ARG A 106 4.52 1.30 -0.52
N GLU A 107 3.65 2.03 -1.19
CA GLU A 107 2.80 3.05 -0.55
C GLU A 107 1.80 2.43 0.43
N LEU A 108 1.23 1.26 0.13
CA LEU A 108 0.35 0.54 1.06
C LEU A 108 1.04 0.14 2.37
N ARG A 109 2.38 -0.01 2.35
CA ARG A 109 3.18 -0.27 3.56
C ARG A 109 3.55 0.98 4.32
N ARG A 110 3.40 2.17 3.76
CA ARG A 110 3.79 3.43 4.39
C ARG A 110 3.19 3.64 5.79
N PRO A 111 1.92 3.28 6.07
CA PRO A 111 1.34 3.40 7.41
C PRO A 111 1.97 2.44 8.44
N GLN A 112 2.56 1.33 7.98
CA GLN A 112 3.20 0.31 8.81
C GLN A 112 4.63 0.71 9.22
N LEU A 113 5.19 1.74 8.59
CA LEU A 113 6.51 2.27 8.91
C LEU A 113 6.43 3.39 9.96
N ASN A 114 7.46 3.49 10.79
CA ASN A 114 7.64 4.63 11.69
C ASN A 114 7.69 5.94 10.86
N ALA A 115 7.09 7.00 11.41
CA ALA A 115 6.96 8.30 10.75
C ALA A 115 8.29 8.83 10.18
N ASN A 116 9.40 8.64 10.90
CA ASN A 116 10.74 9.11 10.51
C ASN A 116 11.29 8.39 9.26
N TYR A 117 10.77 7.21 8.94
CA TYR A 117 11.23 6.37 7.83
C TYR A 117 10.20 6.25 6.70
N ARG A 118 9.10 7.00 6.75
CA ARG A 118 8.09 6.98 5.66
C ARG A 118 8.67 7.42 4.31
N HIS A 119 9.76 8.18 4.30
CA HIS A 119 10.48 8.55 3.08
C HIS A 119 11.09 7.36 2.35
N LEU A 120 11.26 6.20 3.01
CA LEU A 120 11.61 4.95 2.34
C LEU A 120 10.58 4.56 1.26
N CYS A 121 9.33 4.98 1.42
CA CYS A 121 8.28 4.71 0.44
C CYS A 121 8.35 5.59 -0.82
N SER A 122 9.15 6.67 -0.80
CA SER A 122 9.26 7.61 -1.92
C SER A 122 9.58 6.92 -3.25
N PRO A 123 8.97 7.36 -4.37
CA PRO A 123 9.33 6.91 -5.72
C PRO A 123 10.79 7.16 -6.07
N SER A 124 11.45 8.13 -5.41
CA SER A 124 12.87 8.43 -5.58
C SER A 124 13.79 7.28 -5.16
N ASN A 125 13.32 6.37 -4.31
CA ASN A 125 14.08 5.17 -3.96
C ASN A 125 13.86 4.11 -5.04
N PRO A 126 14.91 3.53 -5.64
CA PRO A 126 14.73 2.52 -6.67
C PRO A 126 14.03 1.27 -6.12
N VAL A 127 13.22 0.62 -6.94
CA VAL A 127 12.72 -0.74 -6.70
C VAL A 127 13.67 -1.68 -7.43
N THR A 128 14.25 -2.65 -6.72
CA THR A 128 15.09 -3.71 -7.31
C THR A 128 14.37 -5.05 -7.21
N SER A 129 15.11 -6.15 -6.99
CA SER A 129 14.53 -7.40 -6.49
C SER A 129 13.87 -7.22 -5.11
N LEU A 130 14.30 -6.19 -4.36
CA LEU A 130 13.77 -5.80 -3.07
C LEU A 130 13.02 -4.48 -3.15
N LEU A 131 11.88 -4.45 -2.45
CA LEU A 131 10.93 -3.38 -2.58
C LEU A 131 11.39 -2.07 -1.93
N PHE A 132 12.40 -2.08 -1.07
CA PHE A 132 13.04 -0.87 -0.53
C PHE A 132 14.51 -0.74 -0.98
N GLY A 133 14.88 -1.42 -2.08
CA GLY A 133 16.24 -1.47 -2.59
C GLY A 133 17.13 -2.49 -1.88
N ASP A 134 18.33 -2.71 -2.41
CA ASP A 134 19.23 -3.75 -1.92
C ASP A 134 19.93 -3.35 -0.61
N ASP A 135 20.23 -2.06 -0.44
CA ASP A 135 20.91 -1.53 0.74
C ASP A 135 19.96 -0.73 1.66
N LEU A 136 18.99 -1.44 2.24
CA LEU A 136 18.07 -0.88 3.22
C LEU A 136 18.80 -0.27 4.45
N PRO A 137 19.85 -0.89 5.03
CA PRO A 137 20.58 -0.31 6.16
C PRO A 137 21.16 1.07 5.83
N LYS A 138 21.76 1.24 4.64
CA LYS A 138 22.26 2.54 4.19
C LYS A 138 21.13 3.55 4.02
N ALA A 139 20.02 3.17 3.37
CA ALA A 139 18.87 4.07 3.21
C ALA A 139 18.31 4.55 4.57
N VAL A 140 18.25 3.67 5.57
CA VAL A 140 17.84 4.01 6.94
C VAL A 140 18.84 4.96 7.61
N LYS A 141 20.15 4.71 7.43
CA LYS A 141 21.21 5.56 7.98
C LYS A 141 21.18 6.95 7.36
N ASP A 142 21.10 7.05 6.04
CA ASP A 142 21.05 8.32 5.30
C ASP A 142 19.83 9.15 5.71
N ILE A 143 18.67 8.52 5.88
CA ILE A 143 17.47 9.19 6.40
C ILE A 143 17.68 9.68 7.84
N SER A 144 18.32 8.88 8.69
CA SER A 144 18.59 9.25 10.09
C SER A 144 19.56 10.43 10.19
N ASP A 145 20.63 10.42 9.39
CA ASP A 145 21.61 11.50 9.32
C ASP A 145 20.96 12.78 8.76
N THR A 146 20.12 12.66 7.73
CA THR A 146 19.34 13.78 7.17
C THR A 146 18.40 14.37 8.22
N ASN A 147 17.64 13.54 8.94
CA ASN A 147 16.74 14.02 10.00
C ASN A 147 17.50 14.73 11.13
N ARG A 148 18.69 14.25 11.49
CA ARG A 148 19.57 14.87 12.50
C ARG A 148 20.17 16.20 12.02
N LEU A 149 20.46 16.34 10.73
CA LEU A 149 20.92 17.60 10.14
C LEU A 149 19.77 18.60 10.05
N SER A 150 18.61 18.17 9.58
CA SER A 150 17.40 19.00 9.50
C SER A 150 17.06 19.60 10.86
N SER A 151 17.08 18.82 11.95
CA SER A 151 16.80 19.35 13.29
C SER A 151 17.83 20.35 13.80
N LYS A 152 19.06 20.36 13.26
CA LYS A 152 20.08 21.38 13.57
C LYS A 152 19.95 22.64 12.72
N LEU A 153 19.44 22.50 11.50
CA LEU A 153 19.25 23.60 10.54
C LEU A 153 17.94 24.35 10.76
N THR A 154 16.89 23.66 11.21
CA THR A 154 15.63 24.27 11.61
C THR A 154 15.70 24.68 13.07
N LYS A 155 15.81 25.98 13.35
CA LYS A 155 15.52 26.52 14.69
C LYS A 155 14.05 26.27 14.95
N ASP A 156 13.70 25.52 16.00
CA ASP A 156 12.31 25.38 16.44
C ASP A 156 11.70 26.76 16.64
N SER A 157 10.94 27.25 15.66
CA SER A 157 10.11 28.44 15.78
C SER A 157 8.78 28.07 16.42
N SER A 158 8.86 27.36 17.55
CA SER A 158 7.73 27.00 18.41
C SER A 158 7.96 27.49 19.85
N SER A 159 8.55 28.68 19.98
CA SER A 159 8.40 29.49 21.19
C SER A 159 7.21 30.44 21.05
N THR A 160 6.00 29.90 20.99
CA THR A 160 4.84 30.58 21.59
C THR A 160 4.57 29.89 22.92
N CYS A 161 5.39 30.27 23.89
CA CYS A 161 5.14 30.04 25.30
C CYS A 161 3.76 30.65 25.65
N LEU A 162 2.75 29.80 25.80
CA LEU A 162 1.60 30.13 26.65
C LEU A 162 2.11 30.07 28.09
N ASP A 163 2.67 31.18 28.54
CA ASP A 163 2.94 31.46 29.94
C ASP A 163 1.60 31.51 30.68
N LYS A 164 1.13 30.35 31.15
CA LYS A 164 0.11 30.29 32.19
C LYS A 164 0.78 30.65 33.50
N SER A 165 0.91 31.94 33.74
CA SER A 165 1.31 32.50 35.02
C SER A 165 0.43 31.93 36.13
N SER A 166 1.07 31.19 37.03
CA SER A 166 0.47 30.71 38.27
C SER A 166 0.38 31.89 39.23
N GLN A 167 -0.72 32.64 39.23
CA GLN A 167 -0.98 33.60 40.31
C GLN A 167 -1.55 32.87 41.54
N PRO A 168 -1.01 33.09 42.77
CA PRO A 168 -1.62 32.59 43.99
C PRO A 168 -2.85 33.42 44.34
N ARG A 169 -3.99 32.74 44.59
CA ARG A 169 -5.22 33.40 45.07
C ARG A 169 -5.01 33.87 46.53
N PRO A 170 -5.34 35.12 46.89
CA PRO A 170 -5.37 35.52 48.30
C PRO A 170 -6.65 35.02 48.97
N TYR A 171 -6.48 34.40 50.14
CA TYR A 171 -7.51 34.06 51.10
C TYR A 171 -7.94 35.33 51.85
N TRP A 172 -9.18 35.82 51.69
CA TRP A 172 -9.85 36.65 52.70
C TRP A 172 -11.38 36.53 52.62
N GLN A 173 -11.96 36.42 53.81
CA GLN A 173 -13.34 36.10 54.14
C GLN A 173 -14.29 37.32 53.98
N GLY A 174 -15.56 37.06 53.67
CA GLY A 174 -16.62 38.07 53.78
C GLY A 174 -18.02 37.47 53.65
N LYS A 175 -18.68 37.23 54.80
CA LYS A 175 -20.11 36.88 54.89
C LYS A 175 -20.99 37.99 54.29
N ARG A 176 -22.00 37.62 53.47
CA ARG A 176 -23.37 38.15 53.56
C ARG A 176 -24.39 37.09 53.12
N LYS A 177 -25.55 37.15 53.79
CA LYS A 177 -26.68 36.22 53.82
C LYS A 177 -27.76 36.58 52.79
N TYR A 178 -28.48 35.54 52.31
CA TYR A 178 -29.84 35.52 51.70
C TYR A 178 -30.01 36.34 50.40
N ASP A 179 -30.67 35.93 49.31
CA ASP A 179 -31.86 35.10 49.09
C ASP A 179 -31.91 34.66 47.60
N GLY A 180 -32.70 33.63 47.28
CA GLY A 180 -33.36 33.55 45.97
C GLY A 180 -32.90 32.49 44.97
N ALA A 181 -33.61 31.36 45.00
CA ALA A 181 -33.94 30.42 43.93
C ALA A 181 -33.38 30.63 42.49
N ARG A 182 -32.79 29.57 41.90
CA ARG A 182 -33.41 28.76 40.84
C ARG A 182 -32.46 27.70 40.26
N SER A 183 -32.96 26.46 40.29
CA SER A 183 -32.69 25.29 39.45
C SER A 183 -31.76 25.48 38.22
N ASN A 184 -30.73 24.63 38.06
CA ASN A 184 -30.65 23.70 36.93
C ASN A 184 -29.53 22.62 37.05
N SER A 185 -29.91 21.43 36.59
CA SER A 185 -29.16 20.36 35.90
C SER A 185 -27.77 19.91 36.39
N ASN A 186 -27.73 18.67 36.88
CA ASN A 186 -26.53 17.84 36.72
C ASN A 186 -26.89 16.39 36.38
N LYS A 187 -26.14 15.82 35.41
CA LYS A 187 -26.02 14.39 35.01
C LYS A 187 -27.20 13.84 34.18
N GLN A 188 -27.06 13.13 33.06
CA GLN A 188 -25.94 12.51 32.31
C GLN A 188 -26.52 12.00 30.93
N PRO A 189 -25.74 11.39 30.00
CA PRO A 189 -25.95 11.50 28.56
C PRO A 189 -26.83 10.42 27.90
N LYS A 190 -27.31 10.76 26.69
CA LYS A 190 -28.07 9.92 25.76
C LYS A 190 -27.15 8.91 25.05
N ASN A 191 -27.44 7.62 25.23
CA ASN A 191 -26.98 6.55 24.33
C ASN A 191 -27.73 6.64 23.00
N TYR A 192 -26.99 6.81 21.91
CA TYR A 192 -27.48 6.55 20.56
C TYR A 192 -27.05 5.15 20.15
N GLN A 193 -28.03 4.26 19.93
CA GLN A 193 -27.77 2.97 19.30
C GLN A 193 -28.90 2.60 18.34
N SER A 194 -28.58 2.61 17.05
CA SER A 194 -29.19 1.79 15.99
C SER A 194 -28.41 2.01 14.68
N PRO A 195 -28.49 1.15 13.64
CA PRO A 195 -29.52 0.14 13.39
C PRO A 195 -29.04 -1.21 12.82
N LEU A 196 -29.97 -2.19 12.75
CA LEU A 196 -30.36 -2.95 11.53
C LEU A 196 -30.93 -4.34 11.91
N HIS A 197 -32.26 -4.49 11.91
CA HIS A 197 -32.92 -5.80 11.93
C HIS A 197 -33.35 -6.21 10.52
N PHE A 198 -33.06 -7.49 10.24
CA PHE A 198 -33.25 -8.23 9.01
C PHE A 198 -34.71 -8.32 8.54
N ARG A 199 -34.86 -8.23 7.22
CA ARG A 199 -36.06 -8.51 6.42
C ARG A 199 -36.39 -10.02 6.44
N ARG A 200 -37.61 -10.40 6.81
CA ARG A 200 -38.21 -11.71 6.46
C ARG A 200 -39.58 -11.47 5.82
N LYS A 201 -39.69 -11.75 4.53
CA LYS A 201 -40.93 -11.67 3.75
C LYS A 201 -41.68 -12.99 3.96
N GLN A 202 -42.92 -12.93 4.42
CA GLN A 202 -43.79 -14.09 4.56
C GLN A 202 -44.37 -14.48 3.20
N GLU A 203 -44.40 -15.79 2.94
CA GLU A 203 -45.11 -16.45 1.86
C GLU A 203 -46.62 -16.45 2.11
N GLY A 204 -47.41 -16.23 1.06
CA GLY A 204 -48.86 -16.35 1.09
C GLY A 204 -49.39 -16.66 -0.31
N LYS A 205 -49.80 -17.91 -0.52
CA LYS A 205 -50.45 -18.45 -1.73
C LYS A 205 -51.72 -17.67 -2.09
N LYS A 206 -51.97 -17.48 -3.39
CA LYS A 206 -53.32 -17.50 -3.97
C LYS A 206 -53.32 -18.20 -5.33
N LYS A 207 -54.17 -19.23 -5.41
CA LYS A 207 -54.64 -19.91 -6.63
C LYS A 207 -55.48 -18.93 -7.46
N SER A 208 -55.46 -19.11 -8.78
CA SER A 208 -56.65 -18.96 -9.63
C SER A 208 -56.53 -19.91 -10.82
N ASP A 209 -57.72 -20.36 -11.22
CA ASP A 209 -58.07 -21.37 -12.23
C ASP A 209 -57.52 -21.10 -13.64
#